data_AF-A0A6H1LBD1-F1
#
_entry.id   AF-A0A6H1LBD1-F1
#
_cell.length_a   1.000
_cell.length_b   1.000
_cell.length_c   1.000
_cell.angle_alpha   90.00
_cell.angle_beta   90.00
_cell.angle_gamma   90.00
#
_symmetry.space_group_name_H-M   'P 1'
#
loop_
_entity.id
_entity.type
_entity.pdbx_description
1 polymer ?
#
loop_
_entity_poly.entity_id
_entity_poly.type
_entity_poly.pdbx_seq_one_letter_code
_entity_poly.pdbx_strand_id
1 'polypeptide(L)'
;MEQLPAGHPELRLLEEAAGREDAGEAALDEITSPVFVVREHGQVVAAAGYRAWPGRTAHSGVLTAPGARGRGLARVTGSATVAHALAAGLLPQWRARPAASRRVAAVLGFEELGSQLSVEIAG
;
A
#
# COMPACT_ATOMS: atom_id res chain seq x y z
N MET A 1 -8.29 8.91 10.36
CA MET A 1 -8.25 8.01 9.19
C MET A 1 -9.07 6.78 9.54
N GLU A 2 -9.95 6.33 8.66
CA GLU A 2 -10.68 5.06 8.83
C GLU A 2 -9.71 3.87 8.73
N GLN A 3 -9.98 2.80 9.48
CA GLN A 3 -9.21 1.56 9.46
C GLN A 3 -10.13 0.38 9.22
N LEU A 4 -9.68 -0.55 8.37
CA LEU A 4 -10.27 -1.86 8.17
C LEU A 4 -9.32 -2.94 8.66
N PRO A 5 -9.82 -4.10 9.13
CA PRO A 5 -8.96 -5.25 9.38
C PRO A 5 -8.33 -5.74 8.06
N ALA A 6 -7.16 -6.37 8.17
CA ALA A 6 -6.57 -7.09 7.05
C ALA A 6 -7.55 -8.15 6.49
N GLY A 7 -7.54 -8.34 5.17
CA GLY A 7 -8.45 -9.27 4.50
C GLY A 7 -9.92 -8.86 4.47
N HIS A 8 -10.26 -7.62 4.84
CA HIS A 8 -11.63 -7.12 4.74
C HIS A 8 -12.14 -7.22 3.28
N PRO A 9 -13.36 -7.72 3.01
CA PRO A 9 -13.85 -7.98 1.65
C PRO A 9 -13.82 -6.76 0.72
N GLU A 10 -13.98 -5.55 1.26
CA GLU A 10 -13.94 -4.33 0.46
C GLU A 10 -12.54 -3.98 -0.09
N LEU A 11 -11.47 -4.53 0.51
CA LEU A 11 -10.12 -4.39 -0.04
C LEU A 11 -10.00 -5.17 -1.35
N ARG A 12 -10.65 -6.34 -1.43
CA ARG A 12 -10.71 -7.13 -2.67
C ARG A 12 -11.47 -6.39 -3.76
N LEU A 13 -12.57 -5.71 -3.41
CA LEU A 13 -13.31 -4.88 -4.38
C LEU A 13 -12.43 -3.74 -4.94
N LEU A 14 -11.58 -3.14 -4.10
CA LEU A 14 -10.60 -2.16 -4.56
C LEU A 14 -9.53 -2.79 -5.49
N GLU A 15 -9.01 -3.98 -5.15
CA GLU A 15 -8.06 -4.73 -5.99
C GLU A 15 -8.65 -5.09 -7.36
N GLU A 16 -9.89 -5.58 -7.38
CA GLU A 16 -10.64 -5.87 -8.60
C GLU A 16 -10.81 -4.61 -9.46
N ALA A 17 -11.18 -3.48 -8.85
CA ALA A 17 -11.34 -2.21 -9.54
C ALA A 17 -10.02 -1.62 -10.08
N ALA A 18 -8.90 -1.86 -9.40
CA ALA A 18 -7.58 -1.40 -9.84
C ALA A 18 -6.98 -2.28 -10.93
N GLY A 19 -7.38 -3.55 -10.99
CA GLY A 19 -6.89 -4.53 -11.95
C GLY A 19 -5.65 -5.28 -11.45
N ARG A 20 -5.40 -6.45 -12.07
CA ARG A 20 -4.44 -7.45 -11.60
C ARG A 20 -3.01 -6.93 -11.41
N GLU A 21 -2.56 -6.04 -12.29
CA GLU A 21 -1.20 -5.49 -12.20
C GLU A 21 -1.06 -4.59 -10.97
N ASP A 22 -1.94 -3.60 -10.80
CA ASP A 22 -1.89 -2.67 -9.67
C ASP A 22 -2.17 -3.40 -8.34
N ALA A 23 -3.08 -4.39 -8.34
CA ALA A 23 -3.33 -5.24 -7.18
C ALA A 23 -2.10 -6.06 -6.79
N GLY A 24 -1.43 -6.71 -7.75
CA GLY A 24 -0.22 -7.49 -7.49
C GLY A 24 0.96 -6.63 -7.00
N GLU A 25 1.04 -5.37 -7.41
CA GLU A 25 2.03 -4.41 -6.92
C GLU A 25 1.73 -3.92 -5.49
N ALA A 26 0.45 -3.78 -5.12
CA ALA A 26 0.06 -3.31 -3.81
C ALA A 26 -0.02 -4.42 -2.75
N ALA A 27 -0.32 -5.65 -3.17
CA ALA A 27 -0.44 -6.85 -2.34
C ALA A 27 -1.27 -6.61 -1.06
N LEU A 28 -2.48 -6.05 -1.20
CA LEU A 28 -3.30 -5.72 -0.04
C LEU A 28 -3.80 -6.98 0.69
N ASP A 29 -3.91 -8.09 -0.04
CA ASP A 29 -4.20 -9.43 0.47
C ASP A 29 -3.12 -9.99 1.40
N GLU A 30 -1.87 -9.53 1.30
CA GLU A 30 -0.76 -9.96 2.16
C GLU A 30 -0.56 -9.08 3.42
N ILE A 31 -1.35 -8.02 3.58
CA ILE A 31 -1.20 -7.07 4.69
C ILE A 31 -1.53 -7.73 6.03
N THR A 32 -0.73 -7.39 7.05
CA THR A 32 -0.91 -7.90 8.43
C THR A 32 -1.26 -6.80 9.43
N SER A 33 -1.09 -5.52 9.05
CA SER A 33 -1.53 -4.37 9.85
C SER A 33 -3.03 -4.09 9.66
N PRO A 34 -3.62 -3.17 10.43
CA PRO A 34 -4.81 -2.47 9.97
C PRO A 34 -4.56 -1.81 8.61
N VAL A 35 -5.61 -1.69 7.80
CA VAL A 35 -5.58 -1.05 6.48
C VAL A 35 -6.26 0.30 6.56
N PHE A 36 -5.53 1.36 6.24
CA PHE A 36 -5.98 2.74 6.28
C PHE A 36 -6.67 3.11 4.98
N VAL A 37 -7.94 3.51 5.05
CA VAL A 37 -8.78 3.68 3.86
C VAL A 37 -9.37 5.08 3.72
N VAL A 38 -9.68 5.41 2.47
CA VAL A 38 -10.54 6.54 2.10
C VAL A 38 -11.76 5.99 1.37
N ARG A 39 -12.94 6.47 1.76
CA ARG A 39 -14.21 6.14 1.12
C ARG A 39 -14.80 7.30 0.33
N GLU A 40 -15.45 6.96 -0.77
CA GLU A 40 -16.32 7.84 -1.53
C GLU A 40 -17.57 7.10 -1.95
N HIS A 41 -18.75 7.71 -1.77
CA HIS A 41 -20.04 7.10 -2.11
C HIS A 41 -20.21 5.68 -1.53
N GLY A 42 -19.70 5.46 -0.31
CA GLY A 42 -19.75 4.18 0.40
C GLY A 42 -18.68 3.17 -0.01
N GLN A 43 -17.89 3.42 -1.05
CA GLN A 43 -16.88 2.50 -1.57
C GLN A 43 -15.47 2.90 -1.14
N VAL A 44 -14.62 1.92 -0.83
CA VAL A 44 -13.19 2.16 -0.59
C VAL A 44 -12.53 2.51 -1.93
N VAL A 45 -11.96 3.72 -2.03
CA VAL A 45 -11.31 4.22 -3.27
C VAL A 45 -9.79 4.32 -3.14
N ALA A 46 -9.26 4.30 -1.93
CA ALA A 46 -7.83 4.20 -1.67
C ALA A 46 -7.60 3.44 -0.35
N ALA A 47 -6.54 2.64 -0.32
CA ALA A 47 -6.15 1.86 0.84
C ALA A 47 -4.63 1.79 0.95
N ALA A 48 -4.13 1.67 2.17
CA ALA A 48 -2.73 1.39 2.43
C ALA A 48 -2.57 0.58 3.72
N GLY A 49 -1.57 -0.28 3.76
CA GLY A 49 -1.20 -1.05 4.94
C GLY A 49 0.22 -1.57 4.83
N TYR A 50 0.67 -2.36 5.80
CA TYR A 50 1.95 -3.05 5.67
C TYR A 50 1.89 -4.51 6.13
N ARG A 51 2.71 -5.33 5.49
CA ARG A 51 3.09 -6.64 5.97
C ARG A 51 4.27 -6.52 6.92
N ALA A 52 4.16 -7.12 8.11
CA ALA A 52 5.28 -7.20 9.03
C ALA A 52 6.29 -8.24 8.53
N TRP A 53 7.54 -7.82 8.38
CA TRP A 53 8.66 -8.65 7.96
C TRP A 53 9.71 -8.78 9.07
N PRO A 54 10.58 -9.81 9.01
CA PRO A 54 11.73 -9.91 9.90
C PRO A 54 12.55 -8.61 9.97
N GLY A 55 13.25 -8.44 11.10
CA GLY A 55 14.05 -7.23 11.32
C GLY A 55 13.23 -5.97 11.59
N ARG A 56 12.00 -6.12 12.11
CA ARG A 56 11.08 -5.00 12.43
C ARG A 56 10.74 -4.15 11.20
N THR A 57 10.60 -4.78 10.04
CA THR A 57 10.31 -4.06 8.79
C THR A 57 8.80 -4.03 8.54
N ALA A 58 8.28 -2.86 8.17
CA ALA A 58 6.91 -2.68 7.70
C ALA A 58 6.91 -2.54 6.18
N HIS A 59 6.72 -3.66 5.48
CA HIS A 59 6.67 -3.69 4.01
C HIS A 59 5.32 -3.13 3.52
N SER A 60 5.34 -1.90 3.01
CA SER A 60 4.15 -1.09 2.74
C SER A 60 3.56 -1.38 1.35
N GLY A 61 2.24 -1.48 1.32
CA GLY A 61 1.41 -1.57 0.10
C GLY A 61 0.40 -0.43 0.06
N VAL A 62 0.22 0.19 -1.11
CA VAL A 62 -0.73 1.29 -1.32
C VAL A 62 -1.44 1.12 -2.65
N LEU A 63 -2.76 1.26 -2.65
CA LEU A 63 -3.60 1.14 -3.83
C LEU A 63 -4.60 2.29 -3.89
N THR A 64 -4.87 2.77 -5.11
CA THR A 64 -5.90 3.79 -5.37
C THR A 64 -6.65 3.43 -6.64
N ALA A 65 -7.98 3.41 -6.55
CA ALA A 65 -8.87 3.10 -7.65
C ALA A 65 -8.59 4.03 -8.85
N PRO A 66 -8.63 3.54 -10.10
CA PRO A 66 -8.27 4.32 -11.29
C PRO A 66 -8.97 5.68 -11.38
N GLY A 67 -10.29 5.71 -11.13
CA GLY A 67 -11.10 6.94 -11.16
C GLY A 67 -10.82 7.94 -10.03
N ALA A 68 -10.06 7.56 -9.00
CA ALA A 68 -9.73 8.40 -7.85
C ALA A 68 -8.25 8.85 -7.84
N ARG A 69 -7.47 8.50 -8.87
CA ARG A 69 -6.05 8.88 -9.00
C ARG A 69 -5.86 10.38 -9.23
N GLY A 70 -4.64 10.87 -8.98
CA GLY A 70 -4.29 12.28 -9.17
C GLY A 70 -4.81 13.23 -8.07
N ARG A 71 -5.51 12.70 -7.06
CA ARG A 71 -6.17 13.49 -5.99
C ARG A 71 -5.43 13.46 -4.65
N GLY A 72 -4.21 12.91 -4.63
CA GLY A 72 -3.40 12.80 -3.40
C GLY A 72 -3.80 11.69 -2.43
N LEU A 73 -4.76 10.83 -2.77
CA LEU A 73 -5.27 9.80 -1.85
C LEU A 73 -4.22 8.77 -1.43
N ALA A 74 -3.33 8.37 -2.35
CA ALA A 74 -2.20 7.50 -2.03
C ALA A 74 -1.24 8.11 -0.99
N ARG A 75 -1.06 9.44 -1.02
CA ARG A 75 -0.28 10.15 0.00
C ARG A 75 -1.00 10.11 1.34
N VAL A 76 -2.32 10.31 1.35
CA VAL A 76 -3.14 10.32 2.55
C VAL A 76 -3.08 8.95 3.24
N THR A 77 -3.46 7.87 2.55
CA THR A 77 -3.45 6.52 3.12
C THR A 77 -2.04 6.07 3.47
N GLY A 78 -1.07 6.26 2.56
CA GLY A 78 0.33 5.90 2.80
C GLY A 78 0.94 6.61 4.01
N SER A 79 0.62 7.90 4.24
CA SER A 79 1.13 8.63 5.40
C SER A 79 0.62 8.06 6.71
N ALA A 80 -0.65 7.64 6.77
CA ALA A 80 -1.17 6.98 7.96
C ALA A 80 -0.54 5.61 8.19
N THR A 81 -0.32 4.84 7.13
CA THR A 81 0.41 3.57 7.20
C THR A 81 1.82 3.75 7.76
N VAL A 82 2.56 4.74 7.25
CA VAL A 82 3.92 5.06 7.73
C VAL A 82 3.89 5.52 9.18
N ALA A 83 2.97 6.42 9.55
CA ALA A 83 2.83 6.89 10.93
C ALA A 83 2.53 5.72 11.89
N HIS A 84 1.64 4.81 11.49
CA HIS A 84 1.34 3.61 12.27
C HIS A 84 2.55 2.69 12.41
N ALA A 85 3.28 2.42 11.32
CA ALA A 85 4.49 1.59 11.36
C ALA A 85 5.54 2.18 12.31
N LEU A 86 5.80 3.49 12.22
CA LEU A 86 6.75 4.19 13.08
C LEU A 86 6.31 4.17 14.54
N ALA A 87 5.03 4.40 14.83
CA ALA A 87 4.48 4.32 16.19
C ALA A 87 4.60 2.90 16.78
N ALA A 88 4.50 1.87 15.94
CA ALA A 88 4.76 0.48 16.32
C ALA A 88 6.26 0.14 16.42
N GLY A 89 7.16 1.10 16.22
CA GLY A 89 8.61 0.90 16.25
C GLY A 89 9.13 0.03 15.11
N LEU A 90 8.46 0.05 13.96
CA LEU A 90 8.88 -0.65 12.74
C LEU A 90 9.57 0.33 11.78
N LEU A 91 10.51 -0.17 10.99
CA LEU A 91 11.13 0.54 9.89
C LEU A 91 10.24 0.42 8.65
N PRO A 92 9.64 1.51 8.13
CA PRO A 92 8.89 1.47 6.89
C PRO A 92 9.80 1.11 5.71
N GLN A 93 9.36 0.18 4.88
CA GLN A 93 10.00 -0.17 3.61
C GLN A 93 8.93 -0.19 2.52
N TRP A 94 9.27 0.26 1.32
CA TRP A 94 8.35 0.24 0.19
C TRP A 94 9.08 -0.19 -1.09
N ARG A 95 8.61 -1.24 -1.74
CA ARG A 95 9.04 -1.62 -3.11
C ARG A 95 8.19 -0.87 -4.13
N ALA A 96 8.46 0.41 -4.32
CA ALA A 96 7.74 1.24 -5.28
C ALA A 96 8.32 1.08 -6.70
N ARG A 97 7.65 0.30 -7.57
CA ARG A 97 8.10 0.10 -8.97
C ARG A 97 7.57 1.18 -9.94
N PRO A 98 6.26 1.44 -10.07
CA PRO A 98 5.79 2.47 -11.00
C PRO A 98 6.26 3.86 -10.62
N ALA A 99 6.53 4.73 -11.61
CA ALA A 99 6.98 6.10 -11.36
C ALA A 99 6.01 6.91 -10.47
N ALA A 100 4.70 6.64 -10.57
CA ALA A 100 3.72 7.25 -9.68
C ALA A 100 3.87 6.80 -8.22
N SER A 101 4.13 5.51 -7.99
CA SER A 101 4.38 4.96 -6.66
C SER A 101 5.66 5.54 -6.05
N ARG A 102 6.75 5.62 -6.82
CA ARG A 102 8.02 6.24 -6.40
C ARG A 102 7.86 7.69 -5.96
N ARG A 103 7.05 8.48 -6.70
CA ARG A 103 6.74 9.86 -6.29
C ARG A 103 6.02 9.94 -4.95
N VAL A 104 5.08 9.03 -4.69
CA VAL A 104 4.40 8.98 -3.38
C VAL A 104 5.40 8.63 -2.29
N ALA A 105 6.22 7.59 -2.47
CA ALA A 105 7.24 7.20 -1.51
C ALA A 105 8.20 8.37 -1.18
N ALA A 106 8.72 9.07 -2.20
CA ALA A 106 9.59 10.22 -2.01
C ALA A 106 8.91 11.35 -1.20
N VAL A 107 7.64 11.66 -1.49
CA VAL A 107 6.88 12.67 -0.74
C VAL A 107 6.65 12.28 0.72
N LEU A 108 6.62 10.99 1.03
CA LEU A 108 6.51 10.47 2.39
C LEU A 108 7.86 10.39 3.13
N GLY A 109 8.96 10.78 2.47
CA GLY A 109 10.30 10.77 3.05
C GLY A 109 11.04 9.44 2.92
N PHE A 110 10.60 8.54 2.03
CA PHE A 110 11.40 7.37 1.69
C PHE A 110 12.58 7.76 0.78
N GLU A 111 13.71 7.11 1.01
CA GLU A 111 14.90 7.21 0.16
C GLU A 111 15.03 5.94 -0.70
N GLU A 112 15.46 6.11 -1.96
CA GLU A 112 15.68 4.99 -2.85
C GLU A 112 17.01 4.30 -2.55
N LEU A 113 16.94 3.01 -2.18
CA LEU A 113 18.13 2.23 -1.79
C LEU A 113 18.60 1.24 -2.85
N GLY A 114 17.83 1.02 -3.92
CA GLY A 114 18.19 0.11 -5.01
C GLY A 114 16.99 -0.52 -5.70
N SER A 115 17.26 -1.57 -6.48
CA SER A 115 16.27 -2.34 -7.22
C SER A 115 16.20 -3.79 -6.74
N GLN A 116 15.07 -4.43 -7.02
CA GLN A 116 14.82 -5.84 -6.72
C GLN A 116 14.27 -6.53 -7.96
N LEU A 117 14.80 -7.70 -8.29
CA LEU A 117 14.27 -8.58 -9.32
C LEU A 117 13.71 -9.85 -8.66
N SER A 118 12.46 -10.16 -8.97
CA SER A 118 11.82 -11.42 -8.61
C SER A 118 11.62 -12.24 -9.87
N VAL A 119 11.98 -13.53 -9.83
CA VAL A 119 11.79 -14.47 -10.92
C VAL A 119 11.02 -15.66 -10.39
N GLU A 120 9.91 -15.97 -11.04
CA GLU A 120 9.20 -17.23 -10.82
C GLU A 120 9.87 -18.30 -11.69
N ILE A 121 10.30 -19.40 -11.06
CA ILE A 121 10.92 -20.52 -11.79
C ILE A 121 9.83 -21.50 -12.15
N ALA A 122 9.71 -21.83 -13.43
CA ALA A 122 8.78 -22.85 -13.91
C ALA A 122 9.12 -24.20 -13.25
N GLY A 123 8.14 -24.74 -12.52
CA GLY A 123 8.13 -26.12 -12.04
C GLY A 123 7.38 -27.03 -12.99
#